data_AF-A0A7W8JLF4-F1
#
_entry.id   AF-A0A7W8JLF4-F1
#
_cell.length_a   1.000
_cell.length_b   1.000
_cell.length_c   1.000
_cell.angle_alpha   90.00
_cell.angle_beta   90.00
_cell.angle_gamma   90.00
#
_symmetry.space_group_name_H-M   'P 1'
#
loop_
_entity.id
_entity.type
_entity.pdbx_description
1 polymer ?
#
loop_
_entity_poly.entity_id
_entity_poly.type
_entity_poly.pdbx_seq_one_letter_code
_entity_poly.pdbx_strand_id
1 'polypeptide(L)'
;MSFRLARLLSVTLIGACLATSAFAAKTTHTKSHAKAAAAKGPSLIWRGDVATAQGVVDEVAQAWEKAGHGTIELQPFNTASGIDAVATGTADLAGSARPSDGSSQNTDLVFTPVAWDALVMVTNPANPVHSLTLKQLHDIYFGKITNWSDVGGSNAPIDLYAVASPGDGVEYSLRTLLFGRGNQPVAAPRLYVNTHKLEEGVGLNPNGLGVATMADAASNPKLKMIPINGIAPTASTVGNGSYVLFTPLYLVTNPRNPKAADVTAFIDFLSTDAAKAAMRRHGVVPFSDGSALAAVDVSRRSAILAETGGHASHIAPVTVPSSTPAASEASRVAVASAVAGTLVAGKGKEVAAASDKSQITGVKGSVAAVAVTSFAHVKGSVLASKKSKAEKHATKTADEAAPAKSSAKKESVAQAKSTKSAGETGKTYTVAKGDTLFSIARKHSVEVAQLRDWNHLKDNNVKLGQTLRVGSR
;
A
#
# COMPACT_ATOMS: atom_id res chain seq x y z
N MET A 1 -21.40 -69.11 10.24
CA MET A 1 -22.39 -70.19 10.02
C MET A 1 -23.50 -70.06 11.06
N SER A 2 -24.72 -70.49 10.73
CA SER A 2 -25.78 -71.11 11.56
C SER A 2 -25.87 -70.84 13.08
N PHE A 3 -27.03 -70.75 13.73
CA PHE A 3 -28.46 -70.55 13.37
C PHE A 3 -29.27 -70.69 14.69
N ARG A 4 -30.42 -69.98 14.84
CA ARG A 4 -31.59 -70.40 15.68
C ARG A 4 -31.38 -70.43 17.22
N LEU A 5 -32.38 -70.45 18.11
CA LEU A 5 -33.85 -70.48 17.95
C LEU A 5 -34.55 -69.67 19.09
N ALA A 6 -35.75 -69.22 18.76
CA ALA A 6 -36.75 -68.45 19.50
C ALA A 6 -37.45 -69.10 20.73
N ARG A 7 -38.15 -68.25 21.51
CA ARG A 7 -39.54 -68.42 22.00
C ARG A 7 -40.11 -67.03 22.36
N LEU A 8 -41.08 -66.48 21.62
CA LEU A 8 -42.54 -66.72 21.65
C LEU A 8 -43.26 -66.12 22.87
N LEU A 9 -43.89 -64.94 22.68
CA LEU A 9 -45.33 -64.78 22.90
C LEU A 9 -45.84 -63.50 22.22
N SER A 10 -46.91 -63.65 21.45
CA SER A 10 -47.60 -62.59 20.72
C SER A 10 -48.77 -62.05 21.53
N VAL A 11 -49.12 -60.77 21.36
CA VAL A 11 -50.49 -60.26 21.10
C VAL A 11 -50.42 -58.73 20.96
N THR A 12 -50.92 -58.22 19.83
CA THR A 12 -51.24 -56.81 19.56
C THR A 12 -52.51 -56.42 20.34
N LEU A 13 -52.80 -55.15 20.68
CA LEU A 13 -53.33 -54.15 19.74
C LEU A 13 -53.82 -52.89 20.51
N ILE A 14 -53.62 -51.69 19.93
CA ILE A 14 -54.36 -50.40 20.13
C ILE A 14 -54.48 -49.80 21.55
N GLY A 15 -54.22 -48.49 21.64
CA GLY A 15 -54.65 -47.67 22.79
C GLY A 15 -53.94 -46.31 22.91
N ALA A 16 -54.15 -45.40 21.96
CA ALA A 16 -53.60 -44.04 22.08
C ALA A 16 -54.42 -43.22 23.10
N CYS A 17 -53.74 -42.66 24.12
CA CYS A 17 -54.29 -41.59 24.95
C CYS A 17 -53.18 -40.58 25.31
N LEU A 18 -53.49 -39.30 25.07
CA LEU A 18 -52.62 -38.16 25.33
C LEU A 18 -52.74 -37.74 26.80
N ALA A 19 -51.62 -37.59 27.52
CA ALA A 19 -51.53 -36.74 28.71
C ALA A 19 -50.08 -36.37 29.05
N THR A 20 -49.77 -35.08 28.93
CA THR A 20 -48.82 -34.30 29.75
C THR A 20 -47.77 -35.04 30.58
N SER A 21 -46.51 -34.99 30.14
CA SER A 21 -45.34 -35.15 31.02
C SER A 21 -44.73 -33.78 31.35
N ALA A 22 -44.75 -33.42 32.65
CA ALA A 22 -44.08 -32.23 33.14
C ALA A 22 -42.56 -32.43 33.09
N PHE A 23 -41.84 -31.61 32.31
CA PHE A 23 -40.38 -31.63 32.31
C PHE A 23 -39.84 -30.78 33.47
N ALA A 24 -39.06 -31.41 34.35
CA ALA A 24 -38.40 -30.72 35.44
C ALA A 24 -37.43 -29.64 34.92
N ALA A 25 -37.58 -28.41 35.42
CA ALA A 25 -36.75 -27.29 35.03
C ALA A 25 -35.31 -27.47 35.54
N LYS A 26 -34.42 -27.95 34.67
CA LYS A 26 -32.98 -27.92 34.91
C LYS A 26 -32.50 -26.48 34.73
N THR A 27 -32.13 -25.81 35.82
CA THR A 27 -31.66 -24.42 35.82
C THR A 27 -30.34 -24.28 35.05
N THR A 28 -30.46 -24.04 33.75
CA THR A 28 -29.36 -23.55 32.94
C THR A 28 -29.10 -22.10 33.31
N HIS A 29 -27.93 -21.82 33.89
CA HIS A 29 -27.40 -20.46 33.98
C HIS A 29 -27.06 -19.97 32.57
N THR A 30 -28.07 -19.54 31.82
CA THR A 30 -27.86 -18.68 30.66
C THR A 30 -27.24 -17.39 31.16
N LYS A 31 -25.93 -17.24 30.95
CA LYS A 31 -25.31 -15.91 30.97
C LYS A 31 -26.01 -15.11 29.88
N SER A 32 -26.97 -14.27 30.29
CA SER A 32 -27.49 -13.21 29.44
C SER A 32 -26.29 -12.39 29.01
N HIS A 33 -25.90 -12.54 27.75
CA HIS A 33 -25.07 -11.54 27.10
C HIS A 33 -25.95 -10.30 27.00
N ALA A 34 -25.87 -9.46 28.04
CA ALA A 34 -26.44 -8.13 28.01
C ALA A 34 -25.91 -7.47 26.74
N LYS A 35 -26.82 -7.26 25.77
CA LYS A 35 -26.52 -6.54 24.54
C LYS A 35 -25.86 -5.24 24.96
N ALA A 36 -24.59 -5.05 24.60
CA ALA A 36 -23.87 -3.83 24.93
C ALA A 36 -24.75 -2.65 24.53
N ALA A 37 -24.94 -1.70 25.45
CA ALA A 37 -25.78 -0.54 25.19
C ALA A 37 -25.27 0.12 23.90
N ALA A 38 -26.15 0.24 22.90
CA ALA A 38 -25.74 0.74 21.59
C ALA A 38 -25.01 2.07 21.76
N ALA A 39 -23.80 2.15 21.20
CA ALA A 39 -22.97 3.34 21.31
C ALA A 39 -23.78 4.56 20.89
N LYS A 40 -23.84 5.57 21.78
CA LYS A 40 -24.48 6.84 21.45
C LYS A 40 -23.54 7.59 20.53
N GLY A 41 -23.95 7.82 19.28
CA GLY A 41 -23.18 8.61 18.32
C GLY A 41 -23.31 8.10 16.87
N PRO A 42 -22.68 8.78 15.91
CA PRO A 42 -22.55 8.33 14.53
C PRO A 42 -21.81 6.98 14.42
N SER A 43 -22.08 6.24 13.34
CA SER A 43 -21.22 5.15 12.89
C SER A 43 -20.51 5.57 11.61
N LEU A 44 -19.18 5.60 11.64
CA LEU A 44 -18.32 5.96 10.52
C LEU A 44 -17.65 4.72 9.94
N ILE A 45 -17.57 4.63 8.60
CA ILE A 45 -16.85 3.57 7.90
C ILE A 45 -15.44 4.05 7.58
N TRP A 46 -14.44 3.41 8.15
CA TRP A 46 -13.03 3.64 7.86
C TRP A 46 -12.47 2.55 6.94
N ARG A 47 -11.69 2.92 5.93
CA ARG A 47 -10.99 1.96 5.05
C ARG A 47 -9.57 2.43 4.72
N GLY A 48 -8.55 1.57 4.83
CA GLY A 48 -7.17 2.02 4.61
C GLY A 48 -6.15 0.89 4.51
N ASP A 49 -4.87 1.23 4.61
CA ASP A 49 -3.81 0.25 4.80
C ASP A 49 -3.75 -0.29 6.24
N VAL A 50 -3.08 -1.45 6.40
CA VAL A 50 -2.91 -2.10 7.70
C VAL A 50 -2.10 -1.21 8.65
N ALA A 51 -1.07 -0.52 8.14
CA ALA A 51 -0.22 0.38 8.90
C ALA A 51 -0.99 1.49 9.64
N THR A 52 -1.97 2.11 8.99
CA THR A 52 -2.82 3.14 9.61
C THR A 52 -3.94 2.57 10.48
N ALA A 53 -4.45 1.37 10.18
CA ALA A 53 -5.34 0.66 11.10
C ALA A 53 -4.63 0.39 12.43
N GLN A 54 -3.52 -0.34 12.37
CA GLN A 54 -2.78 -0.82 13.53
C GLN A 54 -2.01 0.29 14.26
N GLY A 55 -1.33 1.19 13.54
CA GLY A 55 -0.51 2.24 14.15
C GLY A 55 -1.31 3.42 14.70
N VAL A 56 -2.58 3.59 14.29
CA VAL A 56 -3.40 4.76 14.66
C VAL A 56 -4.84 4.38 15.01
N VAL A 57 -5.60 3.78 14.10
CA VAL A 57 -7.07 3.85 14.17
C VAL A 57 -7.70 2.80 15.09
N ASP A 58 -7.15 1.59 15.21
CA ASP A 58 -7.72 0.49 16.01
C ASP A 58 -7.97 0.88 17.47
N GLU A 59 -6.97 1.44 18.15
CA GLU A 59 -7.13 1.85 19.56
C GLU A 59 -7.73 3.26 19.72
N VAL A 60 -7.58 4.15 18.74
CA VAL A 60 -8.23 5.47 18.78
C VAL A 60 -9.76 5.34 18.59
N ALA A 61 -10.21 4.42 17.74
CA ALA A 61 -11.62 4.07 17.60
C ALA A 61 -12.23 3.55 18.92
N GLN A 62 -11.49 2.70 19.65
CA GLN A 62 -11.91 2.24 20.97
C GLN A 62 -11.97 3.37 22.00
N ALA A 63 -11.01 4.31 21.96
CA ALA A 63 -11.04 5.49 22.83
C ALA A 63 -12.23 6.43 22.51
N TRP A 64 -12.55 6.60 21.22
CA TRP A 64 -13.70 7.36 20.72
C TRP A 64 -15.04 6.75 21.17
N GLU A 65 -15.19 5.43 21.02
CA GLU A 65 -16.39 4.72 21.48
C GLU A 65 -16.54 4.79 23.00
N LYS A 66 -15.44 4.57 23.75
CA LYS A 66 -15.43 4.68 25.21
C LYS A 66 -15.76 6.08 25.72
N ALA A 67 -15.41 7.12 24.97
CA ALA A 67 -15.78 8.50 25.26
C ALA A 67 -17.25 8.82 24.92
N GLY A 68 -17.99 7.90 24.28
CA GLY A 68 -19.40 8.06 23.94
C GLY A 68 -19.63 8.94 22.72
N HIS A 69 -18.69 8.95 21.77
CA HIS A 69 -18.77 9.72 20.53
C HIS A 69 -19.29 8.93 19.32
N GLY A 70 -19.50 7.61 19.44
CA GLY A 70 -19.99 6.74 18.35
C GLY A 70 -19.05 5.57 18.06
N THR A 71 -19.16 4.99 16.87
CA THR A 71 -18.36 3.81 16.44
C THR A 71 -17.63 4.04 15.13
N ILE A 72 -16.47 3.41 14.98
CA ILE A 72 -15.74 3.32 13.71
C ILE A 72 -15.76 1.85 13.26
N GLU A 73 -16.29 1.58 12.07
CA GLU A 73 -16.19 0.29 11.40
C GLU A 73 -14.89 0.26 10.58
N LEU A 74 -13.91 -0.55 10.97
CA LEU A 74 -12.64 -0.64 10.24
C LEU A 74 -12.67 -1.71 9.15
N GLN A 75 -12.24 -1.32 7.94
CA GLN A 75 -12.06 -2.19 6.78
C GLN A 75 -10.60 -2.11 6.28
N PRO A 76 -9.61 -2.70 6.99
CA PRO A 76 -8.21 -2.66 6.58
C PRO A 76 -7.94 -3.53 5.33
N PHE A 77 -7.22 -2.98 4.36
CA PHE A 77 -6.76 -3.69 3.17
C PHE A 77 -5.47 -3.08 2.60
N ASN A 78 -5.57 -1.92 1.94
CA ASN A 78 -4.44 -1.12 1.44
C ASN A 78 -4.84 0.34 1.16
N THR A 79 -3.84 1.22 1.11
CA THR A 79 -3.96 2.68 0.93
C THR A 79 -4.81 3.06 -0.29
N ALA A 80 -4.50 2.44 -1.44
CA ALA A 80 -5.17 2.75 -2.70
C ALA A 80 -6.67 2.46 -2.64
N SER A 81 -7.08 1.37 -1.97
CA SER A 81 -8.51 1.05 -1.80
C SER A 81 -9.22 1.97 -0.80
N GLY A 82 -8.52 2.49 0.21
CA GLY A 82 -9.07 3.46 1.15
C GLY A 82 -9.35 4.80 0.46
N ILE A 83 -8.35 5.32 -0.25
CA ILE A 83 -8.46 6.53 -1.08
C ILE A 83 -9.62 6.40 -2.08
N ASP A 84 -9.70 5.28 -2.81
CA ASP A 84 -10.77 5.03 -3.77
C ASP A 84 -12.16 4.98 -3.11
N ALA A 85 -12.27 4.37 -1.93
CA ALA A 85 -13.54 4.32 -1.20
C ALA A 85 -14.02 5.69 -0.71
N VAL A 86 -13.11 6.57 -0.27
CA VAL A 86 -13.44 7.95 0.13
C VAL A 86 -13.72 8.85 -1.08
N ALA A 87 -13.01 8.65 -2.20
CA ALA A 87 -13.28 9.34 -3.45
C ALA A 87 -14.68 9.00 -4.01
N THR A 88 -15.08 7.72 -3.90
CA THR A 88 -16.38 7.20 -4.37
C THR A 88 -17.51 7.34 -3.36
N GLY A 89 -17.23 7.78 -2.12
CA GLY A 89 -18.22 7.91 -1.04
C GLY A 89 -18.72 6.57 -0.46
N THR A 90 -17.96 5.48 -0.64
CA THR A 90 -18.23 4.16 -0.05
C THR A 90 -17.56 3.94 1.31
N ALA A 91 -16.65 4.83 1.71
CA ALA A 91 -16.14 4.98 3.07
C ALA A 91 -16.22 6.45 3.51
N ASP A 92 -16.32 6.70 4.81
CA ASP A 92 -16.43 8.06 5.36
C ASP A 92 -15.07 8.75 5.50
N LEU A 93 -14.05 7.96 5.84
CA LEU A 93 -12.66 8.37 5.96
C LEU A 93 -11.73 7.19 5.64
N ALA A 94 -10.48 7.50 5.33
CA ALA A 94 -9.48 6.48 4.98
C ALA A 94 -8.15 6.69 5.68
N GLY A 95 -7.37 5.61 5.80
CA GLY A 95 -5.98 5.67 6.21
C GLY A 95 -5.02 5.56 5.02
N SER A 96 -3.95 6.36 5.05
CA SER A 96 -2.89 6.35 4.04
C SER A 96 -1.50 6.46 4.65
N ALA A 97 -0.62 5.50 4.35
CA ALA A 97 0.81 5.55 4.66
C ALA A 97 1.65 6.38 3.64
N ARG A 98 1.01 7.22 2.82
CA ARG A 98 1.65 8.17 1.90
C ARG A 98 0.87 9.49 1.78
N PRO A 99 1.52 10.61 1.37
CA PRO A 99 0.82 11.81 0.98
C PRO A 99 -0.01 11.62 -0.30
N SER A 100 -0.80 12.65 -0.65
CA SER A 100 -1.34 12.83 -2.00
C SER A 100 -0.22 12.78 -3.04
N ASP A 101 -0.48 12.06 -4.14
CA ASP A 101 0.41 11.94 -5.30
C ASP A 101 0.10 12.97 -6.40
N GLY A 102 -0.84 13.89 -6.17
CA GLY A 102 -1.29 14.88 -7.15
C GLY A 102 -2.15 14.32 -8.30
N SER A 103 -2.60 13.06 -8.22
CA SER A 103 -3.56 12.51 -9.18
C SER A 103 -4.94 13.16 -9.08
N SER A 104 -5.74 13.03 -10.15
CA SER A 104 -7.12 13.52 -10.19
C SER A 104 -8.00 12.92 -9.09
N GLN A 105 -7.80 11.64 -8.73
CA GLN A 105 -8.50 10.98 -7.63
C GLN A 105 -8.28 11.69 -6.28
N ASN A 106 -7.09 12.26 -6.08
CA ASN A 106 -6.69 12.94 -4.86
C ASN A 106 -6.94 14.46 -4.86
N THR A 107 -7.43 15.04 -5.97
CA THR A 107 -7.58 16.50 -6.11
C THR A 107 -8.67 17.07 -5.21
N ASP A 108 -9.75 16.33 -5.00
CA ASP A 108 -10.89 16.72 -4.15
C ASP A 108 -10.78 16.16 -2.71
N LEU A 109 -9.64 15.58 -2.33
CA LEU A 109 -9.42 14.90 -1.05
C LEU A 109 -8.44 15.66 -0.14
N VAL A 110 -8.71 15.65 1.16
CA VAL A 110 -7.84 16.25 2.17
C VAL A 110 -7.03 15.15 2.85
N PHE A 111 -5.70 15.27 2.81
CA PHE A 111 -4.76 14.35 3.46
C PHE A 111 -4.24 15.01 4.75
N THR A 112 -4.86 14.69 5.89
CA THR A 112 -4.46 15.21 7.20
C THR A 112 -3.40 14.31 7.82
N PRO A 113 -2.16 14.77 8.05
CA PRO A 113 -1.15 13.97 8.73
C PRO A 113 -1.49 13.85 10.22
N VAL A 114 -1.51 12.62 10.74
CA VAL A 114 -1.99 12.31 12.10
C VAL A 114 -0.93 11.68 12.99
N ALA A 115 0.03 10.96 12.42
CA ALA A 115 1.13 10.35 13.15
C ALA A 115 2.41 10.24 12.30
N TRP A 116 3.54 9.90 12.91
CA TRP A 116 4.80 9.54 12.27
C TRP A 116 5.17 8.10 12.63
N ASP A 117 5.50 7.30 11.62
CA ASP A 117 6.00 5.94 11.79
C ASP A 117 7.27 5.70 10.96
N ALA A 118 8.07 4.72 11.35
CA ALA A 118 9.22 4.26 10.60
C ALA A 118 8.82 3.22 9.55
N LEU A 119 9.38 3.37 8.35
CA LEU A 119 9.45 2.35 7.32
C LEU A 119 10.64 1.45 7.66
N VAL A 120 10.37 0.21 8.04
CA VAL A 120 11.38 -0.72 8.54
C VAL A 120 11.58 -1.88 7.58
N MET A 121 12.85 -2.25 7.40
CA MET A 121 13.21 -3.41 6.61
C MET A 121 13.06 -4.66 7.45
N VAL A 122 12.15 -5.55 7.05
CA VAL A 122 11.85 -6.80 7.76
C VAL A 122 12.44 -8.00 7.02
N THR A 123 13.04 -8.89 7.80
CA THR A 123 13.51 -10.22 7.36
C THR A 123 13.10 -11.27 8.38
N ASN A 124 13.42 -12.53 8.12
CA ASN A 124 13.23 -13.61 9.07
C ASN A 124 14.26 -13.56 10.22
N PRO A 125 13.89 -13.89 11.48
CA PRO A 125 14.82 -13.95 12.60
C PRO A 125 16.06 -14.83 12.40
N ALA A 126 15.99 -15.87 11.56
CA ALA A 126 17.13 -16.73 11.24
C ALA A 126 18.14 -16.10 10.25
N ASN A 127 17.82 -14.95 9.63
CA ASN A 127 18.74 -14.25 8.74
C ASN A 127 19.87 -13.59 9.56
N PRO A 128 21.16 -13.74 9.19
CA PRO A 128 22.28 -13.22 9.98
C PRO A 128 22.66 -11.75 9.73
N VAL A 129 21.96 -11.00 8.86
CA VAL A 129 22.30 -9.57 8.62
C VAL A 129 21.89 -8.70 9.80
N HIS A 130 22.83 -7.91 10.33
CA HIS A 130 22.64 -7.06 11.51
C HIS A 130 22.42 -5.57 11.20
N SER A 131 22.75 -5.09 9.99
CA SER A 131 22.44 -3.75 9.50
C SER A 131 22.53 -3.72 7.98
N LEU A 132 21.81 -2.81 7.34
CA LEU A 132 22.08 -2.37 5.97
C LEU A 132 22.46 -0.89 5.96
N THR A 133 23.17 -0.43 4.94
CA THR A 133 23.27 1.01 4.64
C THR A 133 22.10 1.47 3.76
N LEU A 134 21.76 2.76 3.72
CA LEU A 134 20.75 3.27 2.77
C LEU A 134 21.15 2.94 1.33
N LYS A 135 22.44 3.05 1.01
CA LYS A 135 22.92 2.73 -0.34
C LYS A 135 22.79 1.24 -0.68
N GLN A 136 23.10 0.34 0.25
CA GLN A 136 22.84 -1.09 0.06
C GLN A 136 21.35 -1.37 -0.10
N LEU A 137 20.49 -0.77 0.72
CA LEU A 137 19.04 -0.93 0.61
C LEU A 137 18.51 -0.45 -0.76
N HIS A 138 18.94 0.72 -1.22
CA HIS A 138 18.66 1.22 -2.56
C HIS A 138 19.14 0.25 -3.64
N ASP A 139 20.39 -0.22 -3.57
CA ASP A 139 20.97 -1.09 -4.59
C ASP A 139 20.39 -2.52 -4.58
N ILE A 140 19.81 -2.98 -3.45
CA ILE A 140 18.96 -4.19 -3.38
C ILE A 140 17.64 -3.94 -4.12
N TYR A 141 16.90 -2.87 -3.78
CA TYR A 141 15.63 -2.53 -4.44
C TYR A 141 15.80 -2.22 -5.94
N PHE A 142 16.99 -1.77 -6.36
CA PHE A 142 17.35 -1.56 -7.77
C PHE A 142 17.87 -2.84 -8.47
N GLY A 143 18.13 -3.92 -7.73
CA GLY A 143 18.58 -5.21 -8.27
C GLY A 143 20.06 -5.29 -8.66
N LYS A 144 20.92 -4.41 -8.12
CA LYS A 144 22.39 -4.54 -8.22
C LYS A 144 22.95 -5.51 -7.19
N ILE A 145 22.42 -5.46 -5.97
CA ILE A 145 22.72 -6.40 -4.89
C ILE A 145 21.61 -7.44 -4.89
N THR A 146 21.98 -8.71 -5.02
CA THR A 146 21.00 -9.82 -5.12
C THR A 146 21.36 -11.03 -4.24
N ASN A 147 22.49 -10.99 -3.52
CA ASN A 147 22.89 -12.03 -2.58
C ASN A 147 23.13 -11.43 -1.18
N TRP A 148 22.72 -12.15 -0.14
CA TRP A 148 22.94 -11.74 1.24
C TRP A 148 24.43 -11.65 1.61
N SER A 149 25.32 -12.38 0.95
CA SER A 149 26.77 -12.29 1.19
C SER A 149 27.37 -10.92 0.84
N ASP A 150 26.77 -10.20 -0.12
CA ASP A 150 27.20 -8.85 -0.52
C ASP A 150 26.98 -7.80 0.58
N VAL A 151 26.18 -8.15 1.59
CA VAL A 151 25.79 -7.29 2.73
C VAL A 151 26.07 -7.96 4.09
N GLY A 152 27.00 -8.93 4.13
CA GLY A 152 27.47 -9.57 5.37
C GLY A 152 26.56 -10.68 5.92
N GLY A 153 25.64 -11.20 5.11
CA GLY A 153 24.81 -12.35 5.42
C GLY A 153 25.33 -13.67 4.86
N SER A 154 24.48 -14.70 4.86
CA SER A 154 24.75 -16.00 4.24
C SER A 154 24.95 -15.87 2.72
N ASN A 155 25.70 -16.78 2.10
CA ASN A 155 25.71 -16.90 0.64
C ASN A 155 24.39 -17.52 0.14
N ALA A 156 23.38 -16.68 -0.05
CA ALA A 156 22.03 -17.04 -0.44
C ALA A 156 21.36 -15.85 -1.16
N PRO A 157 20.50 -16.10 -2.16
CA PRO A 157 19.81 -15.02 -2.87
C PRO A 157 18.93 -14.20 -1.92
N ILE A 158 18.81 -12.90 -2.16
CA ILE A 158 17.84 -12.04 -1.50
C ILE A 158 16.50 -12.25 -2.22
N ASP A 159 15.56 -12.93 -1.58
CA ASP A 159 14.19 -12.98 -2.07
C ASP A 159 13.50 -11.66 -1.69
N LEU A 160 13.60 -10.64 -2.55
CA LEU A 160 12.97 -9.34 -2.34
C LEU A 160 11.45 -9.39 -2.60
N TYR A 161 10.69 -8.95 -1.62
CA TYR A 161 9.23 -8.89 -1.62
C TYR A 161 8.77 -7.44 -1.68
N ALA A 162 7.72 -7.17 -2.45
CA ALA A 162 7.08 -5.85 -2.51
C ALA A 162 5.56 -5.98 -2.58
N VAL A 163 4.84 -4.88 -2.35
CA VAL A 163 3.40 -4.81 -2.63
C VAL A 163 3.16 -4.63 -4.13
N ALA A 164 2.16 -5.34 -4.66
CA ALA A 164 1.84 -5.40 -6.08
C ALA A 164 1.34 -4.08 -6.66
N SER A 165 0.69 -3.25 -5.84
CA SER A 165 0.23 -1.91 -6.22
C SER A 165 1.35 -0.88 -5.99
N PRO A 166 1.88 -0.21 -7.03
CA PRO A 166 2.88 0.85 -6.84
C PRO A 166 2.35 2.09 -6.11
N GLY A 167 1.03 2.20 -5.92
CA GLY A 167 0.38 3.27 -5.14
C GLY A 167 0.04 2.87 -3.70
N ASP A 168 0.46 1.69 -3.23
CA ASP A 168 0.36 1.28 -1.82
C ASP A 168 1.32 2.11 -0.95
N GLY A 169 0.83 2.64 0.17
CA GLY A 169 1.47 3.74 0.89
C GLY A 169 2.85 3.42 1.46
N VAL A 170 3.03 2.26 2.08
CA VAL A 170 4.30 1.89 2.72
C VAL A 170 5.42 1.73 1.68
N GLU A 171 5.11 1.01 0.59
CA GLU A 171 6.01 0.74 -0.52
C GLU A 171 6.29 2.02 -1.35
N TYR A 172 5.26 2.84 -1.61
CA TYR A 172 5.37 4.14 -2.27
C TYR A 172 6.25 5.11 -1.46
N SER A 173 6.06 5.17 -0.15
CA SER A 173 6.82 6.07 0.73
C SER A 173 8.29 5.62 0.84
N LEU A 174 8.57 4.31 0.90
CA LEU A 174 9.96 3.81 0.86
C LEU A 174 10.64 4.19 -0.48
N ARG A 175 9.97 3.92 -1.60
CA ARG A 175 10.49 4.26 -2.94
C ARG A 175 10.70 5.77 -3.10
N THR A 176 9.82 6.57 -2.52
CA THR A 176 9.95 8.03 -2.46
C THR A 176 11.23 8.45 -1.73
N LEU A 177 11.53 7.87 -0.56
CA LEU A 177 12.76 8.18 0.18
C LEU A 177 14.02 7.71 -0.57
N LEU A 178 14.04 6.48 -1.08
CA LEU A 178 15.24 5.90 -1.70
C LEU A 178 15.56 6.48 -3.08
N PHE A 179 14.54 6.76 -3.90
CA PHE A 179 14.69 7.09 -5.32
C PHE A 179 14.13 8.46 -5.72
N GLY A 180 13.44 9.17 -4.82
CA GLY A 180 12.86 10.48 -5.10
C GLY A 180 11.51 10.45 -5.83
N ARG A 181 10.92 9.26 -6.03
CA ARG A 181 9.57 9.05 -6.58
C ARG A 181 8.97 7.72 -6.12
N GLY A 182 7.73 7.73 -5.63
CA GLY A 182 7.08 6.54 -5.07
C GLY A 182 6.67 5.48 -6.11
N ASN A 183 6.46 5.88 -7.37
CA ASN A 183 6.14 4.97 -8.47
C ASN A 183 7.37 4.29 -9.10
N GLN A 184 8.56 4.42 -8.50
CA GLN A 184 9.78 3.79 -9.02
C GLN A 184 9.61 2.26 -9.16
N PRO A 185 9.94 1.66 -10.33
CA PRO A 185 10.05 0.22 -10.47
C PRO A 185 11.21 -0.36 -9.66
N VAL A 186 10.98 -1.52 -9.02
CA VAL A 186 11.92 -2.19 -8.12
C VAL A 186 12.13 -3.65 -8.54
N ALA A 187 13.26 -4.23 -8.15
CA ALA A 187 13.67 -5.59 -8.50
C ALA A 187 13.03 -6.69 -7.62
N ALA A 188 11.75 -6.54 -7.27
CA ALA A 188 11.01 -7.47 -6.43
C ALA A 188 10.17 -8.45 -7.28
N PRO A 189 10.59 -9.72 -7.47
CA PRO A 189 9.82 -10.69 -8.25
C PRO A 189 8.60 -11.24 -7.50
N ARG A 190 8.54 -11.10 -6.18
CA ARG A 190 7.46 -11.62 -5.32
C ARG A 190 6.56 -10.47 -4.89
N LEU A 191 5.37 -10.41 -5.47
CA LEU A 191 4.40 -9.34 -5.25
C LEU A 191 3.23 -9.80 -4.37
N TYR A 192 2.93 -9.03 -3.35
CA TYR A 192 1.86 -9.29 -2.37
C TYR A 192 0.73 -8.27 -2.47
N VAL A 193 -0.46 -8.61 -1.97
CA VAL A 193 -1.65 -7.73 -2.08
C VAL A 193 -1.60 -6.53 -1.11
N ASN A 194 -0.88 -6.68 0.01
CA ASN A 194 -0.64 -5.67 1.04
C ASN A 194 0.56 -6.08 1.93
N THR A 195 0.95 -5.20 2.87
CA THR A 195 2.06 -5.43 3.82
C THR A 195 1.86 -6.67 4.69
N HIS A 196 0.68 -6.87 5.27
CA HIS A 196 0.41 -8.01 6.14
C HIS A 196 0.66 -9.38 5.46
N LYS A 197 0.33 -9.53 4.16
CA LYS A 197 0.65 -10.75 3.41
C LYS A 197 2.11 -10.84 2.99
N LEU A 198 2.79 -9.72 2.76
CA LEU A 198 4.24 -9.67 2.58
C LEU A 198 4.96 -10.16 3.85
N GLU A 199 4.55 -9.68 5.02
CA GLU A 199 5.09 -10.07 6.32
C GLU A 199 4.91 -11.56 6.62
N GLU A 200 3.72 -12.12 6.41
CA GLU A 200 3.48 -13.57 6.51
C GLU A 200 4.50 -14.36 5.68
N GLY A 201 4.76 -13.91 4.45
CA GLY A 201 5.73 -14.57 3.58
C GLY A 201 7.19 -14.38 4.00
N VAL A 202 7.56 -13.23 4.57
CA VAL A 202 8.92 -12.96 5.08
C VAL A 202 9.18 -13.81 6.32
N GLY A 203 8.23 -13.88 7.24
CA GLY A 203 8.31 -14.72 8.45
C GLY A 203 8.41 -16.22 8.17
N LEU A 204 8.13 -16.66 6.94
CA LEU A 204 8.27 -18.05 6.48
C LEU A 204 9.56 -18.32 5.67
N ASN A 205 10.33 -17.29 5.30
CA ASN A 205 11.49 -17.43 4.42
C ASN A 205 12.78 -16.82 5.03
N PRO A 206 13.78 -17.62 5.45
CA PRO A 206 15.08 -17.13 5.93
C PRO A 206 15.80 -16.15 5.00
N ASN A 207 15.52 -16.22 3.69
CA ASN A 207 16.11 -15.36 2.67
C ASN A 207 15.23 -14.15 2.29
N GLY A 208 14.04 -14.03 2.87
CA GLY A 208 13.06 -13.00 2.54
C GLY A 208 13.46 -11.63 3.06
N LEU A 209 13.20 -10.60 2.26
CA LEU A 209 13.32 -9.19 2.63
C LEU A 209 12.10 -8.42 2.10
N GLY A 210 11.54 -7.54 2.91
CA GLY A 210 10.53 -6.58 2.46
C GLY A 210 10.40 -5.41 3.44
N VAL A 211 9.43 -4.53 3.19
CA VAL A 211 9.16 -3.35 4.02
C VAL A 211 7.83 -3.49 4.76
N ALA A 212 7.81 -3.05 6.01
CA ALA A 212 6.63 -2.86 6.85
C ALA A 212 6.74 -1.51 7.60
N THR A 213 5.76 -1.17 8.43
CA THR A 213 5.97 -0.12 9.44
C THR A 213 6.54 -0.69 10.75
N MET A 214 7.08 0.17 11.61
CA MET A 214 7.58 -0.25 12.91
C MET A 214 6.43 -0.75 13.81
N ALA A 215 5.25 -0.13 13.75
CA ALA A 215 4.07 -0.59 14.48
C ALA A 215 3.64 -2.01 14.06
N ASP A 216 3.60 -2.29 12.75
CA ASP A 216 3.28 -3.61 12.21
C ASP A 216 4.33 -4.64 12.65
N ALA A 217 5.61 -4.36 12.34
CA ALA A 217 6.72 -5.27 12.59
C ALA A 217 6.96 -5.57 14.08
N ALA A 218 6.77 -4.60 14.97
CA ALA A 218 6.95 -4.79 16.41
C ALA A 218 5.89 -5.74 17.03
N SER A 219 4.70 -5.83 16.42
CA SER A 219 3.67 -6.80 16.85
C SER A 219 3.93 -8.24 16.38
N ASN A 220 4.86 -8.43 15.44
CA ASN A 220 5.00 -9.67 14.69
C ASN A 220 6.32 -10.39 15.03
N PRO A 221 6.33 -11.31 16.02
CA PRO A 221 7.55 -11.97 16.51
C PRO A 221 8.17 -12.94 15.49
N LYS A 222 7.55 -13.13 14.32
CA LYS A 222 8.13 -13.88 13.19
C LYS A 222 9.02 -13.02 12.28
N LEU A 223 9.13 -11.73 12.57
CA LEU A 223 9.95 -10.78 11.82
C LEU A 223 11.13 -10.30 12.66
N LYS A 224 12.18 -9.91 11.96
CA LYS A 224 13.32 -9.16 12.50
C LYS A 224 13.46 -7.87 11.70
N MET A 225 13.37 -6.74 12.38
CA MET A 225 13.72 -5.44 11.79
C MET A 225 15.24 -5.34 11.64
N ILE A 226 15.70 -4.91 10.46
CA ILE A 226 17.12 -4.67 10.18
C ILE A 226 17.43 -3.18 10.42
N PRO A 227 18.39 -2.86 11.32
CA PRO A 227 18.94 -1.51 11.47
C PRO A 227 19.43 -0.90 10.16
N ILE A 228 19.27 0.41 10.01
CA ILE A 228 19.72 1.19 8.84
C ILE A 228 20.83 2.15 9.29
N ASN A 229 21.97 2.11 8.60
CA ASN A 229 23.20 2.84 8.98
C ASN A 229 23.62 2.57 10.45
N GLY A 230 23.39 1.34 10.93
CA GLY A 230 23.65 0.93 12.32
C GLY A 230 22.58 1.37 13.34
N ILE A 231 21.59 2.18 12.95
CA ILE A 231 20.54 2.68 13.84
C ILE A 231 19.33 1.74 13.79
N ALA A 232 18.94 1.22 14.96
CA ALA A 232 17.72 0.42 15.10
C ALA A 232 16.46 1.33 15.09
N PRO A 233 15.35 0.89 14.48
CA PRO A 233 14.07 1.59 14.59
C PRO A 233 13.48 1.40 16.00
N THR A 234 13.22 2.50 16.68
CA THR A 234 12.57 2.56 18.00
C THR A 234 11.78 3.87 18.10
N ALA A 235 10.78 3.95 18.97
CA ALA A 235 10.06 5.22 19.20
C ALA A 235 10.99 6.41 19.55
N SER A 236 12.14 6.14 20.21
CA SER A 236 13.14 7.17 20.53
C SER A 236 13.94 7.60 19.29
N THR A 237 14.50 6.66 18.54
CA THR A 237 15.31 6.94 17.34
C THR A 237 14.48 7.49 16.19
N VAL A 238 13.20 7.11 16.10
CA VAL A 238 12.21 7.73 15.18
C VAL A 238 11.85 9.12 15.67
N GLY A 239 11.46 9.28 16.94
CA GLY A 239 11.00 10.55 17.51
C GLY A 239 12.05 11.68 17.54
N ASN A 240 13.34 11.33 17.60
CA ASN A 240 14.44 12.31 17.47
C ASN A 240 15.04 12.40 16.05
N GLY A 241 14.52 11.64 15.09
CA GLY A 241 14.92 11.67 13.67
C GLY A 241 16.26 11.00 13.33
N SER A 242 16.92 10.33 14.28
CA SER A 242 18.17 9.58 14.05
C SER A 242 17.98 8.31 13.24
N TYR A 243 16.82 7.64 13.35
CA TYR A 243 16.40 6.62 12.39
C TYR A 243 15.75 7.32 11.18
N VAL A 244 16.47 7.34 10.06
CA VAL A 244 16.16 8.26 8.95
C VAL A 244 15.00 7.83 8.04
N LEU A 245 14.51 6.60 8.11
CA LEU A 245 13.40 6.12 7.26
C LEU A 245 12.04 6.24 7.95
N PHE A 246 11.55 7.46 8.16
CA PHE A 246 10.19 7.72 8.65
C PHE A 246 9.28 8.40 7.60
N THR A 247 7.97 8.26 7.77
CA THR A 247 6.93 8.95 6.98
C THR A 247 5.79 9.40 7.89
N PRO A 248 5.06 10.49 7.57
CA PRO A 248 3.75 10.72 8.15
C PRO A 248 2.78 9.62 7.70
N LEU A 249 1.89 9.25 8.61
CA LEU A 249 0.64 8.54 8.36
C LEU A 249 -0.50 9.56 8.31
N TYR A 250 -1.46 9.34 7.41
CA TYR A 250 -2.53 10.30 7.11
C TYR A 250 -3.90 9.69 7.34
N LEU A 251 -4.85 10.52 7.80
CA LEU A 251 -6.28 10.30 7.55
C LEU A 251 -6.70 11.11 6.32
N VAL A 252 -7.43 10.46 5.42
CA VAL A 252 -7.88 11.02 4.14
C VAL A 252 -9.40 11.19 4.18
N THR A 253 -9.88 12.39 3.82
CA THR A 253 -11.31 12.73 3.85
C THR A 253 -11.75 13.41 2.56
N ASN A 254 -13.06 13.35 2.31
CA ASN A 254 -13.73 14.05 1.22
C ASN A 254 -14.63 15.14 1.85
N PRO A 255 -14.35 16.45 1.65
CA PRO A 255 -15.15 17.53 2.22
C PRO A 255 -16.64 17.52 1.80
N ARG A 256 -17.00 16.77 0.74
CA ARG A 256 -18.39 16.58 0.29
C ARG A 256 -19.09 15.38 0.94
N ASN A 257 -18.45 14.67 1.88
CA ASN A 257 -19.06 13.52 2.55
C ASN A 257 -20.28 13.98 3.40
N PRO A 258 -21.44 13.30 3.35
CA PRO A 258 -22.63 13.66 4.13
C PRO A 258 -22.43 13.70 5.66
N LYS A 259 -21.43 12.98 6.19
CA LYS A 259 -21.02 12.93 7.60
C LYS A 259 -19.75 13.75 7.88
N ALA A 260 -19.38 14.71 7.03
CA ALA A 260 -18.14 15.47 7.16
C ALA A 260 -17.93 16.12 8.54
N ALA A 261 -19.02 16.51 9.24
CA ALA A 261 -18.96 17.01 10.61
C ALA A 261 -18.50 15.94 11.61
N ASP A 262 -19.08 14.74 11.56
CA ASP A 262 -18.71 13.61 12.43
C ASP A 262 -17.27 13.13 12.15
N VAL A 263 -16.88 13.10 10.87
CA VAL A 263 -15.51 12.77 10.42
C VAL A 263 -14.50 13.81 10.93
N THR A 264 -14.86 15.10 10.90
CA THR A 264 -14.01 16.17 11.45
C THR A 264 -13.86 16.02 12.96
N ALA A 265 -14.96 15.75 13.68
CA ALA A 265 -14.91 15.51 15.12
C ALA A 265 -14.03 14.30 15.51
N PHE A 266 -14.03 13.24 14.69
CA PHE A 266 -13.10 12.12 14.88
C PHE A 266 -11.63 12.54 14.65
N ILE A 267 -11.34 13.33 13.61
CA ILE A 267 -9.99 13.85 13.36
C ILE A 267 -9.52 14.76 14.50
N ASP A 268 -10.37 15.64 15.00
CA ASP A 268 -10.05 16.52 16.13
C ASP A 268 -9.77 15.70 17.41
N PHE A 269 -10.51 14.60 17.62
CA PHE A 269 -10.30 13.70 18.76
C PHE A 269 -8.91 13.04 18.78
N LEU A 270 -8.23 12.88 17.63
CA LEU A 270 -6.84 12.39 17.59
C LEU A 270 -5.85 13.32 18.32
N SER A 271 -6.22 14.58 18.56
CA SER A 271 -5.41 15.53 19.34
C SER A 271 -5.53 15.36 20.85
N THR A 272 -6.50 14.57 21.34
CA THR A 272 -6.70 14.33 22.78
C THR A 272 -5.62 13.45 23.39
N ASP A 273 -5.34 13.61 24.69
CA ASP A 273 -4.37 12.77 25.41
C ASP A 273 -4.72 11.28 25.36
N ALA A 274 -6.00 10.92 25.32
CA ALA A 274 -6.45 9.53 25.20
C ALA A 274 -6.03 8.92 23.84
N ALA A 275 -6.25 9.65 22.74
CA ALA A 275 -5.87 9.20 21.40
C ALA A 275 -4.34 9.25 21.19
N LYS A 276 -3.66 10.29 21.70
CA LYS A 276 -2.18 10.34 21.70
C LYS A 276 -1.56 9.20 22.50
N ALA A 277 -2.13 8.84 23.65
CA ALA A 277 -1.68 7.69 24.43
C ALA A 277 -1.93 6.35 23.72
N ALA A 278 -2.97 6.24 22.87
CA ALA A 278 -3.20 5.09 22.02
C ALA A 278 -2.11 4.93 20.94
N MET A 279 -1.88 5.95 20.11
CA MET A 279 -0.83 5.93 19.08
C MET A 279 0.55 5.56 19.66
N ARG A 280 0.90 6.13 20.82
CA ARG A 280 2.18 5.85 21.49
C ARG A 280 2.32 4.40 22.00
N ARG A 281 1.23 3.66 22.26
CA ARG A 281 1.32 2.22 22.63
C ARG A 281 1.78 1.34 21.47
N HIS A 282 1.53 1.74 20.23
CA HIS A 282 2.05 1.10 19.02
C HIS A 282 3.46 1.59 18.63
N GLY A 283 4.08 2.45 19.43
CA GLY A 283 5.40 3.04 19.15
C GLY A 283 5.37 4.20 18.12
N VAL A 284 4.19 4.58 17.65
CA VAL A 284 3.97 5.65 16.67
C VAL A 284 3.96 7.01 17.39
N VAL A 285 4.56 8.03 16.77
CA VAL A 285 4.64 9.39 17.34
C VAL A 285 3.47 10.22 16.82
N PRO A 286 2.57 10.77 17.66
CA PRO A 286 1.50 11.65 17.21
C PRO A 286 2.04 12.85 16.42
N PHE A 287 1.41 13.24 15.31
CA PHE A 287 2.03 14.19 14.36
C PHE A 287 2.38 15.55 15.00
N SER A 288 1.50 16.05 15.87
CA SER A 288 1.71 17.30 16.62
C SER A 288 2.84 17.23 17.66
N ASP A 289 3.23 16.04 18.11
CA ASP A 289 4.37 15.84 19.01
C ASP A 289 5.69 15.75 18.22
N GLY A 290 5.62 15.34 16.94
CA GLY A 290 6.76 15.17 16.03
C GLY A 290 7.19 16.43 15.28
N SER A 291 7.06 17.63 15.87
CA SER A 291 7.41 18.90 15.21
C SER A 291 8.89 18.98 14.78
N ALA A 292 9.79 18.37 15.56
CA ALA A 292 11.20 18.23 15.20
C ALA A 292 11.40 17.39 13.92
N LEU A 293 10.57 16.35 13.70
CA LEU A 293 10.59 15.52 12.50
C LEU A 293 10.13 16.30 11.28
N ALA A 294 9.07 17.08 11.41
CA ALA A 294 8.59 17.99 10.36
C ALA A 294 9.68 18.99 9.95
N ALA A 295 10.39 19.59 10.92
CA ALA A 295 11.42 20.57 10.68
C ALA A 295 12.64 20.02 9.90
N VAL A 296 13.03 18.76 10.13
CA VAL A 296 14.15 18.11 9.42
C VAL A 296 13.71 17.34 8.17
N ASP A 297 12.42 17.20 7.89
CA ASP A 297 11.88 16.29 6.88
C ASP A 297 12.43 16.56 5.46
N VAL A 298 12.57 17.85 5.09
CA VAL A 298 13.13 18.27 3.79
C VAL A 298 14.62 17.96 3.69
N SER A 299 15.42 18.39 4.67
CA SER A 299 16.89 18.17 4.66
C SER A 299 17.25 16.69 4.78
N ARG A 300 16.51 15.93 5.59
CA ARG A 300 16.58 14.47 5.68
C ARG A 300 16.36 13.80 4.33
N ARG A 301 15.28 14.14 3.61
CA ARG A 301 15.03 13.59 2.27
C ARG A 301 16.16 13.90 1.30
N SER A 302 16.66 15.14 1.29
CA SER A 302 17.81 15.51 0.48
C SER A 302 19.08 14.73 0.82
N ALA A 303 19.34 14.46 2.11
CA ALA A 303 20.48 13.67 2.57
C ALA A 303 20.35 12.19 2.14
N ILE A 304 19.17 11.58 2.29
CA ILE A 304 18.92 10.20 1.84
C ILE A 304 19.19 10.08 0.33
N LEU A 305 18.64 11.00 -0.48
CA LEU A 305 18.85 10.99 -1.93
C LEU A 305 20.32 11.22 -2.33
N ALA A 306 21.06 12.04 -1.58
CA ALA A 306 22.49 12.23 -1.79
C ALA A 306 23.29 10.95 -1.47
N GLU A 307 22.92 10.19 -0.43
CA GLU A 307 23.55 8.91 -0.08
C GLU A 307 23.21 7.79 -1.07
N THR A 308 21.95 7.68 -1.50
CA THR A 308 21.52 6.66 -2.46
C THR A 308 21.98 6.96 -3.89
N GLY A 309 22.17 8.23 -4.23
CA GLY A 309 22.33 8.72 -5.61
C GLY A 309 21.00 8.91 -6.34
N GLY A 310 19.89 9.02 -5.60
CA GLY A 310 18.57 9.32 -6.14
C GLY A 310 18.40 10.79 -6.53
N HIS A 311 17.37 11.08 -7.31
CA HIS A 311 17.01 12.44 -7.73
C HIS A 311 15.54 12.71 -7.45
N ALA A 312 15.25 13.82 -6.75
CA ALA A 312 13.89 14.20 -6.45
C ALA A 312 13.12 14.52 -7.74
N SER A 313 12.04 13.78 -8.00
CA SER A 313 10.94 14.31 -8.80
C SER A 313 10.19 15.32 -7.92
N HIS A 314 9.53 16.34 -8.50
CA HIS A 314 8.88 17.38 -7.69
C HIS A 314 7.85 16.79 -6.70
N ILE A 315 8.13 16.85 -5.40
CA ILE A 315 7.19 16.52 -4.32
C ILE A 315 6.92 17.82 -3.55
N ALA A 316 5.65 18.13 -3.31
CA ALA A 316 5.27 19.26 -2.47
C ALA A 316 5.83 19.05 -1.04
N PRO A 317 6.44 20.07 -0.40
CA PRO A 317 6.90 19.95 0.96
C PRO A 317 5.72 19.68 1.91
N VAL A 318 5.94 18.82 2.92
CA VAL A 318 4.97 18.61 4.00
C VAL A 318 4.90 19.90 4.83
N THR A 319 3.89 20.73 4.56
CA THR A 319 3.65 21.96 5.31
C THR A 319 2.86 21.68 6.58
N VAL A 320 3.31 22.24 7.70
CA VAL A 320 2.50 22.29 8.92
C VAL A 320 1.34 23.25 8.66
N PRO A 321 0.07 22.86 8.86
CA PRO A 321 -1.04 23.82 8.78
C PRO A 321 -0.86 24.84 9.91
N SER A 322 -0.67 26.11 9.55
CA SER A 322 -0.67 27.20 10.51
C SER A 322 -2.07 27.35 11.10
N SER A 323 -2.16 27.22 12.42
CA SER A 323 -3.41 27.38 13.18
C SER A 323 -3.82 28.85 13.28
N THR A 324 -4.24 29.43 12.16
CA THR A 324 -4.96 30.70 12.09
C THR A 324 -6.02 30.59 11.00
N PRO A 325 -7.32 30.51 11.33
CA PRO A 325 -8.35 30.63 10.33
C PRO A 325 -8.38 32.08 9.84
N ALA A 326 -7.70 32.34 8.72
CA ALA A 326 -7.96 33.52 7.92
C ALA A 326 -9.39 33.39 7.37
N ALA A 327 -10.37 33.91 8.12
CA ALA A 327 -11.76 33.98 7.69
C ALA A 327 -11.78 34.74 6.36
N SER A 328 -12.15 34.07 5.27
CA SER A 328 -12.22 34.74 3.98
C SER A 328 -13.38 35.75 4.00
N GLU A 329 -13.11 36.95 3.49
CA GLU A 329 -14.03 38.10 3.43
C GLU A 329 -15.30 37.84 2.57
N ALA A 330 -15.54 36.60 2.15
CA ALA A 330 -16.61 36.19 1.24
C ALA A 330 -17.93 35.79 1.95
N SER A 331 -17.93 35.52 3.26
CA SER A 331 -19.14 35.08 3.99
C SER A 331 -19.92 36.18 4.70
N ARG A 332 -19.57 37.47 4.55
CA ARG A 332 -20.28 38.60 5.20
C ARG A 332 -21.29 39.36 4.34
N VAL A 333 -21.50 38.97 3.07
CA VAL A 333 -22.46 39.64 2.16
C VAL A 333 -23.80 38.89 2.01
N ALA A 334 -23.91 37.65 2.49
CA ALA A 334 -25.09 36.80 2.27
C ALA A 334 -26.23 36.92 3.31
N VAL A 335 -26.13 37.82 4.31
CA VAL A 335 -27.17 38.03 5.35
C VAL A 335 -27.47 39.52 5.54
N ALA A 336 -27.68 40.25 4.44
CA ALA A 336 -28.09 41.66 4.46
C ALA A 336 -28.85 42.10 3.19
N SER A 337 -29.74 41.26 2.63
CA SER A 337 -30.69 41.71 1.59
C SER A 337 -31.97 40.87 1.60
N ALA A 338 -32.83 41.12 2.58
CA ALA A 338 -34.12 40.47 2.74
C ALA A 338 -35.21 41.43 3.27
N VAL A 339 -35.25 42.67 2.76
CA VAL A 339 -36.39 43.59 2.91
C VAL A 339 -36.58 44.40 1.62
N ALA A 340 -37.84 44.56 1.19
CA ALA A 340 -38.36 45.37 0.08
C ALA A 340 -38.15 44.86 -1.36
N GLY A 341 -39.25 44.76 -2.13
CA GLY A 341 -39.23 44.54 -3.60
C GLY A 341 -40.27 43.55 -4.16
N THR A 342 -41.57 43.85 -4.04
CA THR A 342 -42.68 43.00 -4.53
C THR A 342 -42.93 43.17 -6.05
N LEU A 343 -43.66 42.21 -6.65
CA LEU A 343 -44.33 42.23 -7.99
C LEU A 343 -43.43 41.83 -9.19
N VAL A 344 -43.87 41.09 -10.24
CA VAL A 344 -45.17 40.43 -10.50
C VAL A 344 -45.05 39.27 -11.54
N ALA A 345 -45.92 38.26 -11.41
CA ALA A 345 -46.42 37.27 -12.39
C ALA A 345 -45.50 36.57 -13.44
N GLY A 346 -45.67 35.24 -13.54
CA GLY A 346 -45.23 34.43 -14.68
C GLY A 346 -45.64 32.95 -14.57
N LYS A 347 -46.84 32.59 -15.03
CA LYS A 347 -47.39 31.21 -14.97
C LYS A 347 -46.60 30.23 -15.87
N GLY A 348 -46.54 28.94 -15.48
CA GLY A 348 -46.65 27.86 -16.48
C GLY A 348 -45.96 26.50 -16.23
N LYS A 349 -46.74 25.55 -15.69
CA LYS A 349 -46.83 24.11 -16.08
C LYS A 349 -45.59 23.17 -16.07
N GLU A 350 -45.76 22.07 -15.34
CA GLU A 350 -45.26 20.73 -15.70
C GLU A 350 -45.67 20.30 -17.13
N VAL A 351 -44.94 19.37 -17.75
CA VAL A 351 -45.43 18.03 -18.18
C VAL A 351 -44.24 17.07 -18.38
N ALA A 352 -44.52 15.78 -18.23
CA ALA A 352 -43.61 14.64 -18.18
C ALA A 352 -42.96 14.19 -19.52
N ALA A 353 -42.11 13.17 -19.35
CA ALA A 353 -41.44 12.31 -20.33
C ALA A 353 -42.26 11.84 -21.55
N ALA A 354 -41.57 11.52 -22.65
CA ALA A 354 -41.40 10.13 -23.12
C ALA A 354 -40.42 9.97 -24.30
N SER A 355 -39.83 8.78 -24.36
CA SER A 355 -39.11 8.08 -25.45
C SER A 355 -39.31 8.46 -26.92
N ASP A 356 -38.25 8.25 -27.73
CA ASP A 356 -38.38 7.53 -29.01
C ASP A 356 -37.13 6.70 -29.39
N LYS A 357 -37.28 5.72 -30.31
CA LYS A 357 -36.25 4.81 -30.84
C LYS A 357 -36.27 4.74 -32.37
N SER A 358 -35.15 5.03 -33.03
CA SER A 358 -34.81 4.53 -34.39
C SER A 358 -33.30 4.74 -34.65
N GLN A 359 -32.47 3.73 -35.00
CA GLN A 359 -32.40 2.91 -36.23
C GLN A 359 -31.70 3.59 -37.43
N ILE A 360 -30.35 3.49 -37.51
CA ILE A 360 -29.49 3.51 -38.73
C ILE A 360 -28.20 2.73 -38.36
N THR A 361 -28.01 1.45 -38.70
CA THR A 361 -27.44 0.86 -39.95
C THR A 361 -26.06 1.38 -40.41
N GLY A 362 -25.02 0.52 -40.39
CA GLY A 362 -23.91 0.62 -41.35
C GLY A 362 -22.45 0.42 -40.87
N VAL A 363 -21.83 -0.67 -41.36
CA VAL A 363 -20.41 -0.81 -41.77
C VAL A 363 -19.30 -1.05 -40.74
N LYS A 364 -18.70 -2.25 -40.90
CA LYS A 364 -17.30 -2.70 -40.69
C LYS A 364 -16.28 -1.76 -40.00
N GLY A 365 -15.66 -2.26 -38.93
CA GLY A 365 -14.34 -1.86 -38.45
C GLY A 365 -13.75 -2.91 -37.51
N SER A 366 -12.51 -3.34 -37.76
CA SER A 366 -11.76 -4.23 -36.85
C SER A 366 -10.88 -3.38 -35.94
N VAL A 367 -10.98 -3.56 -34.62
CA VAL A 367 -10.03 -3.02 -33.63
C VAL A 367 -9.90 -3.97 -32.45
N ALA A 368 -8.67 -4.08 -31.94
CA ALA A 368 -8.33 -4.83 -30.74
C ALA A 368 -8.66 -4.05 -29.45
N ALA A 369 -8.33 -4.66 -28.31
CA ALA A 369 -8.46 -4.15 -26.93
C ALA A 369 -9.87 -4.19 -26.33
N VAL A 370 -10.23 -5.36 -25.77
CA VAL A 370 -11.14 -5.40 -24.63
C VAL A 370 -10.38 -4.87 -23.41
N ALA A 371 -10.63 -3.62 -23.04
CA ALA A 371 -10.38 -3.16 -21.69
C ALA A 371 -11.47 -3.77 -20.79
N VAL A 372 -11.08 -4.60 -19.82
CA VAL A 372 -12.02 -5.13 -18.82
C VAL A 372 -12.24 -4.07 -17.75
N THR A 373 -13.28 -3.25 -17.93
CA THR A 373 -13.82 -2.40 -16.88
C THR A 373 -14.74 -3.21 -15.95
N SER A 374 -14.60 -2.96 -14.65
CA SER A 374 -15.45 -3.45 -13.54
C SER A 374 -15.48 -4.97 -13.28
N PHE A 375 -15.04 -5.36 -12.08
CA PHE A 375 -15.45 -6.60 -11.44
C PHE A 375 -16.64 -6.32 -10.52
N ALA A 376 -17.84 -6.50 -11.04
CA ALA A 376 -19.05 -6.59 -10.23
C ALA A 376 -19.53 -8.05 -10.17
N HIS A 377 -19.78 -8.54 -8.96
CA HIS A 377 -20.44 -9.82 -8.66
C HIS A 377 -19.84 -11.12 -9.26
N VAL A 378 -19.02 -11.80 -8.47
CA VAL A 378 -18.97 -13.28 -8.48
C VAL A 378 -19.15 -13.79 -7.05
N LYS A 379 -20.31 -14.38 -6.75
CA LYS A 379 -20.48 -15.25 -5.57
C LYS A 379 -19.72 -16.54 -5.83
N GLY A 380 -18.95 -16.99 -4.84
CA GLY A 380 -18.15 -18.21 -4.97
C GLY A 380 -18.99 -19.48 -5.09
N SER A 381 -18.47 -20.47 -5.80
CA SER A 381 -18.76 -21.87 -5.58
C SER A 381 -17.44 -22.62 -5.44
N VAL A 382 -17.26 -23.31 -4.32
CA VAL A 382 -16.04 -24.06 -4.01
C VAL A 382 -16.16 -25.47 -4.60
N LEU A 383 -15.23 -25.85 -5.47
CA LEU A 383 -15.01 -27.25 -5.82
C LEU A 383 -13.59 -27.65 -5.43
N ALA A 384 -13.50 -28.39 -4.33
CA ALA A 384 -12.27 -29.03 -3.89
C ALA A 384 -11.95 -30.21 -4.82
N SER A 385 -10.70 -30.31 -5.27
CA SER A 385 -10.18 -31.54 -5.87
C SER A 385 -9.22 -32.23 -4.91
N LYS A 386 -9.49 -33.49 -4.59
CA LYS A 386 -8.65 -34.34 -3.74
C LYS A 386 -7.53 -34.99 -4.55
N LYS A 387 -6.43 -35.26 -3.83
CA LYS A 387 -5.29 -36.12 -4.18
C LYS A 387 -5.56 -37.21 -5.23
N SER A 388 -4.59 -37.40 -6.13
CA SER A 388 -4.24 -38.70 -6.70
C SER A 388 -2.75 -38.96 -6.47
N LYS A 389 -2.35 -40.25 -6.34
CA LYS A 389 -1.00 -40.70 -5.95
C LYS A 389 -0.69 -42.03 -6.64
N ALA A 390 0.32 -42.05 -7.52
CA ALA A 390 1.06 -43.22 -8.01
C ALA A 390 2.35 -42.68 -8.67
N GLU A 391 3.53 -42.81 -8.07
CA GLU A 391 4.45 -43.98 -8.00
C GLU A 391 5.16 -44.39 -9.31
N LYS A 392 6.49 -44.20 -9.28
CA LYS A 392 7.57 -45.04 -9.82
C LYS A 392 7.63 -45.36 -11.33
N HIS A 393 8.71 -44.88 -11.95
CA HIS A 393 9.72 -45.80 -12.48
C HIS A 393 11.13 -45.24 -12.26
N ALA A 394 12.14 -46.12 -12.18
CA ALA A 394 13.53 -45.75 -11.89
C ALA A 394 14.53 -46.47 -12.80
N THR A 395 15.50 -45.70 -13.32
CA THR A 395 16.83 -46.06 -13.86
C THR A 395 17.55 -44.72 -14.06
N LYS A 396 18.69 -44.35 -13.47
CA LYS A 396 19.95 -45.04 -13.12
C LYS A 396 20.90 -45.27 -14.31
N THR A 397 21.70 -44.24 -14.60
CA THR A 397 23.13 -44.39 -14.97
C THR A 397 23.89 -43.13 -14.57
N ALA A 398 25.18 -43.28 -14.29
CA ALA A 398 26.14 -42.22 -13.97
C ALA A 398 27.30 -42.25 -14.97
N ASP A 399 28.07 -41.17 -14.99
CA ASP A 399 29.45 -40.96 -15.53
C ASP A 399 29.53 -39.60 -16.25
N GLU A 400 30.67 -38.91 -16.34
CA GLU A 400 31.84 -38.74 -15.44
C GLU A 400 32.61 -37.50 -15.94
N ALA A 401 33.68 -37.10 -15.24
CA ALA A 401 34.82 -36.35 -15.78
C ALA A 401 34.62 -34.91 -16.36
N ALA A 402 34.93 -33.93 -15.52
CA ALA A 402 35.87 -32.85 -15.89
C ALA A 402 37.32 -33.44 -15.97
N PRO A 403 38.41 -32.74 -16.40
CA PRO A 403 38.59 -31.28 -16.42
C PRO A 403 39.52 -30.67 -17.53
N ALA A 404 39.78 -29.35 -17.41
CA ALA A 404 41.13 -28.71 -17.45
C ALA A 404 41.44 -27.60 -18.49
N LYS A 405 41.61 -26.38 -17.93
CA LYS A 405 42.74 -25.44 -18.06
C LYS A 405 43.00 -24.57 -19.32
N SER A 406 43.55 -23.39 -18.98
CA SER A 406 44.31 -22.43 -19.81
C SER A 406 43.50 -21.54 -20.77
N SER A 407 43.85 -20.26 -21.01
CA SER A 407 45.04 -19.49 -20.60
C SER A 407 44.71 -18.00 -20.37
N ALA A 408 45.62 -17.25 -19.75
CA ALA A 408 45.46 -15.80 -19.50
C ALA A 408 46.12 -14.95 -20.61
N LYS A 409 45.64 -13.72 -20.82
CA LYS A 409 46.49 -12.62 -21.28
C LYS A 409 46.29 -11.37 -20.41
N LYS A 410 47.40 -10.72 -20.07
CA LYS A 410 47.57 -9.54 -19.22
C LYS A 410 48.20 -8.44 -20.08
N GLU A 411 47.74 -7.19 -19.98
CA GLU A 411 48.48 -6.02 -20.48
C GLU A 411 48.01 -4.72 -19.79
N SER A 412 48.94 -3.76 -19.73
CA SER A 412 48.90 -2.53 -18.90
C SER A 412 50.04 -1.59 -19.38
N VAL A 413 50.12 -0.29 -19.05
CA VAL A 413 49.64 0.48 -17.89
C VAL A 413 49.27 1.92 -18.32
N ALA A 414 48.77 2.71 -17.37
CA ALA A 414 48.87 4.19 -17.24
C ALA A 414 47.76 5.03 -17.90
N GLN A 415 46.94 5.80 -17.19
CA GLN A 415 47.17 6.88 -16.20
C GLN A 415 47.40 8.26 -16.84
N ALA A 416 46.33 9.07 -16.93
CA ALA A 416 46.40 10.53 -16.90
C ALA A 416 45.04 11.17 -16.50
N LYS A 417 45.00 11.80 -15.32
CA LYS A 417 44.26 13.07 -15.13
C LYS A 417 45.15 14.17 -15.76
N SER A 418 44.68 15.29 -16.30
CA SER A 418 43.33 15.86 -16.42
C SER A 418 43.36 17.06 -17.39
N THR A 419 42.34 17.24 -18.23
CA THR A 419 41.94 18.55 -18.79
C THR A 419 40.43 18.55 -19.07
N LYS A 420 39.79 19.72 -18.94
CA LYS A 420 38.33 19.87 -18.96
C LYS A 420 37.88 20.57 -20.25
N SER A 421 36.84 20.02 -20.89
CA SER A 421 36.01 20.63 -21.95
C SER A 421 36.64 20.86 -23.34
N ALA A 422 36.32 19.95 -24.26
CA ALA A 422 36.04 20.22 -25.66
C ALA A 422 35.01 19.18 -26.14
N GLY A 423 33.94 19.60 -26.83
CA GLY A 423 32.65 18.89 -26.90
C GLY A 423 32.68 17.39 -27.28
N GLU A 424 31.95 16.57 -26.51
CA GLU A 424 31.70 15.18 -26.89
C GLU A 424 30.63 15.12 -28.00
N THR A 425 30.97 14.40 -29.07
CA THR A 425 29.98 13.98 -30.07
C THR A 425 29.01 13.00 -29.42
N GLY A 426 27.82 13.49 -29.06
CA GLY A 426 26.81 12.70 -28.34
C GLY A 426 26.54 11.34 -28.98
N LYS A 427 26.75 10.27 -28.21
CA LYS A 427 26.62 8.88 -28.65
C LYS A 427 25.21 8.62 -29.21
N THR A 428 25.13 7.93 -30.33
CA THR A 428 23.87 7.54 -30.98
C THR A 428 23.69 6.02 -31.02
N TYR A 429 22.44 5.59 -31.17
CA TYR A 429 22.02 4.19 -31.24
C TYR A 429 20.90 4.03 -32.27
N THR A 430 21.02 3.03 -33.15
CA THR A 430 19.98 2.71 -34.13
C THR A 430 19.04 1.64 -33.58
N VAL A 431 17.74 1.97 -33.48
CA VAL A 431 16.68 1.10 -32.96
C VAL A 431 16.64 -0.22 -33.75
N ALA A 432 16.83 -1.35 -33.06
CA ALA A 432 16.80 -2.69 -33.66
C ALA A 432 15.39 -3.32 -33.64
N LYS A 433 15.22 -4.47 -34.31
CA LYS A 433 13.92 -5.17 -34.35
C LYS A 433 13.58 -5.73 -32.96
N GLY A 434 12.49 -5.23 -32.38
CA GLY A 434 12.05 -5.59 -31.03
C GLY A 434 12.54 -4.63 -29.93
N ASP A 435 13.32 -3.60 -30.27
CA ASP A 435 13.62 -2.54 -29.31
C ASP A 435 12.38 -1.68 -29.00
N THR A 436 12.32 -1.21 -27.77
CA THR A 436 11.40 -0.18 -27.29
C THR A 436 12.22 0.97 -26.72
N LEU A 437 11.62 2.15 -26.57
CA LEU A 437 12.31 3.27 -25.94
C LEU A 437 12.80 2.93 -24.52
N PHE A 438 12.09 2.05 -23.83
CA PHE A 438 12.47 1.49 -22.53
C PHE A 438 13.68 0.53 -22.60
N SER A 439 13.73 -0.42 -23.55
CA SER A 439 14.88 -1.33 -23.67
C SER A 439 16.17 -0.58 -24.02
N ILE A 440 16.07 0.46 -24.87
CA ILE A 440 17.19 1.33 -25.24
C ILE A 440 17.65 2.16 -24.06
N ALA A 441 16.73 2.83 -23.36
CA ALA A 441 17.05 3.61 -22.16
C ALA A 441 17.79 2.76 -21.10
N ARG A 442 17.28 1.55 -20.82
CA ARG A 442 17.92 0.58 -19.92
C ARG A 442 19.30 0.14 -20.40
N LYS A 443 19.46 -0.17 -21.69
CA LYS A 443 20.73 -0.61 -22.30
C LYS A 443 21.83 0.46 -22.23
N HIS A 444 21.44 1.74 -22.25
CA HIS A 444 22.38 2.86 -22.19
C HIS A 444 22.46 3.54 -20.81
N SER A 445 21.78 3.00 -19.79
CA SER A 445 21.76 3.53 -18.42
C SER A 445 21.28 4.99 -18.33
N VAL A 446 20.29 5.36 -19.14
CA VAL A 446 19.68 6.69 -19.18
C VAL A 446 18.17 6.57 -18.96
N GLU A 447 17.51 7.65 -18.54
CA GLU A 447 16.06 7.60 -18.37
C GLU A 447 15.31 7.64 -19.71
N VAL A 448 14.12 7.03 -19.76
CA VAL A 448 13.21 7.17 -20.92
C VAL A 448 12.84 8.64 -21.15
N ALA A 449 12.67 9.44 -20.09
CA ALA A 449 12.42 10.87 -20.20
C ALA A 449 13.61 11.59 -20.88
N GLN A 450 14.82 11.43 -20.36
CA GLN A 450 16.04 11.97 -20.97
C GLN A 450 16.20 11.54 -22.44
N LEU A 451 15.93 10.26 -22.74
CA LEU A 451 16.01 9.73 -24.10
C LEU A 451 14.91 10.31 -25.02
N ARG A 452 13.72 10.65 -24.49
CA ARG A 452 12.70 11.41 -25.22
C ARG A 452 13.14 12.84 -25.46
N ASP A 453 13.64 13.52 -24.43
CA ASP A 453 14.01 14.94 -24.47
C ASP A 453 15.19 15.18 -25.44
N TRP A 454 16.21 14.33 -25.42
CA TRP A 454 17.36 14.40 -26.34
C TRP A 454 17.02 14.12 -27.81
N ASN A 455 15.84 13.54 -28.08
CA ASN A 455 15.37 13.13 -29.41
C ASN A 455 14.01 13.75 -29.79
N HIS A 456 13.51 14.69 -28.98
CA HIS A 456 12.23 15.38 -29.15
C HIS A 456 11.01 14.45 -29.39
N LEU A 457 10.98 13.29 -28.70
CA LEU A 457 9.92 12.29 -28.84
C LEU A 457 8.68 12.65 -28.01
N LYS A 458 7.54 12.83 -28.68
CA LYS A 458 6.27 13.19 -28.03
C LYS A 458 5.70 12.06 -27.16
N ASP A 459 5.92 10.81 -27.53
CA ASP A 459 5.46 9.61 -26.83
C ASP A 459 6.61 8.60 -26.65
N ASN A 460 6.28 7.32 -26.37
CA ASN A 460 7.25 6.24 -26.20
C ASN A 460 7.49 5.42 -27.49
N ASN A 461 6.95 5.85 -28.64
CA ASN A 461 7.05 5.10 -29.89
C ASN A 461 8.40 5.33 -30.58
N VAL A 462 9.06 4.24 -30.95
CA VAL A 462 10.31 4.23 -31.73
C VAL A 462 10.15 3.35 -32.95
N LYS A 463 10.70 3.79 -34.09
CA LYS A 463 10.63 3.05 -35.36
C LYS A 463 11.89 2.23 -35.56
N LEU A 464 11.75 1.02 -36.10
CA LEU A 464 12.87 0.20 -36.55
C LEU A 464 13.78 1.02 -37.49
N GLY A 465 15.09 1.05 -37.22
CA GLY A 465 16.06 1.82 -38.00
C GLY A 465 16.17 3.31 -37.62
N GLN A 466 15.37 3.80 -36.67
CA GLN A 466 15.49 5.18 -36.18
C GLN A 466 16.76 5.35 -35.36
N THR A 467 17.55 6.39 -35.65
CA THR A 467 18.72 6.75 -34.84
C THR A 467 18.29 7.65 -33.68
N LEU A 468 18.62 7.24 -32.46
CA LEU A 468 18.40 8.00 -31.23
C LEU A 468 19.75 8.41 -30.62
N ARG A 469 19.84 9.64 -30.13
CA ARG A 469 20.92 10.11 -29.26
C ARG A 469 20.72 9.53 -27.86
N VAL A 470 21.71 8.79 -27.36
CA VAL A 470 21.70 8.05 -26.08
C VAL A 470 22.70 8.61 -25.07
N GLY A 471 23.11 9.88 -25.22
CA GLY A 471 23.93 10.60 -24.27
C GLY A 471 23.77 12.12 -24.36
N SER A 472 24.14 12.83 -23.29
CA SER A 472 24.27 14.28 -23.30
C SER A 472 25.33 14.75 -24.31
N ARG A 473 25.34 16.06 -24.58
CA ARG A 473 26.46 16.74 -25.26
C ARG A 473 27.46 17.22 -24.21
#